data_AF-N0BE49-F1
#
_entry.id   AF-N0BE49-F1
#
_cell.length_a   1.000
_cell.length_b   1.000
_cell.length_c   1.000
_cell.angle_alpha   90.00
_cell.angle_beta   90.00
_cell.angle_gamma   90.00
#
_symmetry.space_group_name_H-M   'P 1'
#
loop_
_entity.id
_entity.type
_entity.pdbx_description
1 polymer ?
#
loop_
_entity_poly.entity_id
_entity_poly.type
_entity_poly.pdbx_seq_one_letter_code
_entity_poly.pdbx_strand_id
1 'polypeptide(L)' 'MLHTRWLVKRKLDVRPLKKFALKLPEGFALKEVLLMERDEITAEEAIIKVEIWTRLLEMDLWRMERPEMEMRRNIRVLK' A
#
# COMPACT_ATOMS: atom_id res chain seq x y z
N MET A 1 -26.64 -11.28 18.10
CA MET A 1 -25.50 -11.09 17.15
C MET A 1 -25.96 -11.39 15.72
N LEU A 2 -26.56 -10.44 15.00
CA LEU A 2 -27.05 -10.65 13.62
C LEU A 2 -26.63 -9.54 12.62
N HIS A 3 -25.92 -8.51 13.06
CA HIS A 3 -25.55 -7.37 12.19
C HIS A 3 -24.30 -7.61 11.35
N THR A 4 -23.45 -8.58 11.70
CA THR A 4 -22.19 -8.84 11.00
C THR A 4 -22.37 -9.53 9.65
N ARG A 5 -23.41 -10.35 9.47
CA ARG A 5 -23.57 -11.20 8.27
C ARG A 5 -23.87 -10.41 6.98
N TRP A 6 -24.46 -9.22 7.08
CA TRP A 6 -24.81 -8.39 5.93
C TRP A 6 -23.63 -7.58 5.37
N LEU A 7 -22.64 -7.25 6.20
CA LEU A 7 -21.42 -6.55 5.76
C LEU A 7 -20.53 -7.43 4.88
N VAL A 8 -20.53 -8.75 5.11
CA VAL A 8 -19.68 -9.72 4.39
C VAL A 8 -19.98 -9.77 2.88
N LYS A 9 -21.22 -9.49 2.47
CA LYS A 9 -21.61 -9.51 1.05
C LYS A 9 -21.44 -8.18 0.32
N ARG A 10 -21.20 -7.08 1.03
CA ARG A 10 -21.10 -5.76 0.40
C ARG A 10 -19.76 -5.65 -0.31
N LYS A 11 -19.81 -5.51 -1.64
CA LYS A 11 -18.65 -5.23 -2.48
C LYS A 11 -18.29 -3.74 -2.38
N LEU A 12 -17.00 -3.47 -2.29
CA LEU A 12 -16.40 -2.14 -2.26
C LEU A 12 -15.64 -1.93 -3.57
N ASP A 13 -15.84 -0.76 -4.17
CA ASP A 13 -15.14 -0.34 -5.39
C ASP A 13 -13.73 0.17 -5.05
N VAL A 14 -12.73 -0.48 -5.64
CA VAL A 14 -11.30 -0.19 -5.44
C VAL A 14 -10.76 0.77 -6.50
N ARG A 15 -11.51 1.07 -7.58
CA ARG A 15 -11.06 1.97 -8.65
C ARG A 15 -10.64 3.36 -8.14
N PRO A 16 -11.29 3.97 -7.12
CA PRO A 16 -10.78 5.21 -6.52
C PRO A 16 -9.36 5.07 -5.93
N LEU A 17 -9.06 3.94 -5.29
CA LEU A 17 -7.72 3.65 -4.75
C LEU A 17 -6.70 3.44 -5.87
N LYS A 18 -7.09 2.79 -6.98
CA LYS A 18 -6.24 2.68 -8.17
C LYS A 18 -5.93 4.04 -8.78
N LYS A 19 -6.93 4.93 -8.87
CA LYS A 19 -6.73 6.32 -9.32
C LYS A 19 -5.79 7.09 -8.41
N PHE A 20 -5.84 6.83 -7.10
CA PHE A 20 -4.86 7.36 -6.16
C PHE A 20 -3.46 6.78 -6.41
N ALA A 21 -3.34 5.47 -6.63
CA ALA A 21 -2.06 4.80 -6.89
C ALA A 21 -1.33 5.37 -8.12
N LEU A 22 -2.06 5.77 -9.16
CA LEU A 22 -1.49 6.44 -10.34
C LEU A 22 -0.79 7.78 -10.04
N LYS A 23 -1.07 8.39 -8.88
CA LYS A 23 -0.43 9.64 -8.43
C LYS A 23 0.80 9.40 -7.55
N LEU A 24 1.06 8.15 -7.15
CA LEU A 24 2.22 7.81 -6.34
C LEU A 24 3.49 7.79 -7.19
N PRO A 25 4.67 8.09 -6.61
CA PRO A 25 5.95 8.00 -7.29
C PRO A 25 6.20 6.59 -7.88
N GLU A 26 7.01 6.53 -8.93
CA GLU A 26 7.50 5.24 -9.43
C GLU A 26 8.39 4.57 -8.37
N GLY A 27 8.33 3.23 -8.31
CA GLY A 27 9.06 2.43 -7.33
C GLY A 27 8.42 2.32 -5.95
N PHE A 28 7.27 2.98 -5.72
CA PHE A 28 6.46 2.72 -4.53
C PHE A 28 5.86 1.32 -4.60
N ALA A 29 6.17 0.46 -3.63
CA ALA A 29 5.59 -0.87 -3.56
C ALA A 29 4.06 -0.81 -3.42
N LEU A 30 3.54 0.19 -2.70
CA LEU A 30 2.09 0.40 -2.57
C LEU A 30 1.41 0.62 -3.93
N LYS A 31 2.06 1.35 -4.84
CA LYS A 31 1.50 1.64 -6.17
C LYS A 31 1.25 0.36 -6.94
N GLU A 32 2.25 -0.51 -7.02
CA GLU A 32 2.16 -1.79 -7.71
C GLU A 32 1.07 -2.67 -7.12
N VAL A 33 1.03 -2.78 -5.79
CA VAL A 33 0.03 -3.59 -5.09
C VAL A 33 -1.38 -3.09 -5.38
N LEU A 34 -1.66 -1.79 -5.23
CA LEU A 34 -3.00 -1.25 -5.48
C LEU A 34 -3.45 -1.41 -6.93
N LEU A 35 -2.54 -1.29 -7.91
CA LEU A 35 -2.88 -1.45 -9.32
C LEU A 35 -3.22 -2.90 -9.70
N MET A 36 -2.61 -3.88 -9.01
CA MET A 36 -2.87 -5.31 -9.19
C MET A 36 -4.15 -5.80 -8.50
N GLU A 37 -4.75 -5.01 -7.62
CA GLU A 37 -5.98 -5.38 -6.93
C GLU A 37 -7.16 -5.60 -7.88
N ARG A 38 -8.17 -6.36 -7.45
CA ARG A 38 -9.44 -6.41 -8.18
C ARG A 38 -10.17 -5.08 -8.05
N ASP A 39 -10.97 -4.72 -9.04
CA ASP A 39 -11.80 -3.50 -9.00
C ASP A 39 -12.87 -3.57 -7.91
N GLU A 40 -13.23 -4.77 -7.45
CA GLU A 40 -14.18 -5.00 -6.38
C GLU A 40 -13.65 -5.99 -5.35
N ILE A 41 -13.78 -5.65 -4.07
CA ILE A 41 -13.41 -6.51 -2.93
C ILE A 41 -14.55 -6.55 -1.89
N THR A 42 -14.58 -7.57 -1.04
CA THR A 42 -15.53 -7.59 0.10
C THR A 42 -15.07 -6.67 1.22
N ALA A 43 -15.97 -6.33 2.14
CA ALA A 43 -15.60 -5.59 3.35
C ALA A 43 -14.54 -6.32 4.20
N GLU A 44 -14.61 -7.65 4.30
CA GLU A 44 -13.60 -8.45 5.02
C GLU A 44 -12.23 -8.37 4.33
N GLU A 45 -12.20 -8.51 3.01
CA GLU A 45 -10.96 -8.36 2.24
C GLU A 45 -10.35 -6.96 2.44
N ALA A 46 -11.19 -5.91 2.45
CA ALA A 46 -10.73 -4.55 2.67
C ALA A 46 -10.12 -4.35 4.06
N ILE A 47 -10.72 -4.91 5.12
CA ILE A 47 -10.20 -4.81 6.49
C ILE A 47 -8.83 -5.48 6.61
N ILE A 48 -8.63 -6.64 5.98
CA ILE A 48 -7.34 -7.34 6.02
C ILE A 48 -6.29 -6.56 5.20
N LYS A 49 -6.69 -6.04 4.04
CA LYS A 49 -5.76 -5.39 3.11
C LYS A 49 -5.39 -3.97 3.54
N VAL A 50 -6.24 -3.24 4.26
CA VAL A 50 -5.93 -1.86 4.68
C VAL A 50 -4.69 -1.83 5.59
N GLU A 51 -4.49 -2.85 6.42
CA GLU A 51 -3.31 -2.97 7.27
C GLU A 51 -2.04 -3.11 6.42
N ILE A 52 -2.10 -3.95 5.37
CA ILE A 52 -0.99 -4.17 4.44
C ILE A 52 -0.69 -2.88 3.66
N TRP A 53 -1.71 -2.23 3.11
CA TRP A 53 -1.56 -1.00 2.34
C TRP A 53 -0.95 0.13 3.18
N THR A 54 -1.38 0.25 4.45
CA THR A 54 -0.83 1.25 5.37
C THR A 54 0.64 1.00 5.66
N ARG A 55 1.03 -0.25 5.94
CA ARG A 55 2.45 -0.59 6.15
C ARG A 55 3.32 -0.33 4.93
N LEU A 56 2.82 -0.65 3.73
CA LEU A 56 3.54 -0.36 2.49
C LEU A 56 3.74 1.14 2.30
N LEU A 57 2.71 1.95 2.59
CA LEU A 57 2.83 3.41 2.54
C LEU A 57 3.91 3.92 3.49
N GLU A 58 3.90 3.47 4.75
CA GLU A 58 4.89 3.85 5.76
C GLU A 58 6.31 3.48 5.32
N MET A 59 6.51 2.28 4.77
CA MET A 59 7.80 1.83 4.26
C MET A 59 8.28 2.68 3.08
N ASP A 60 7.40 2.97 2.12
CA ASP A 60 7.73 3.77 0.95
C ASP A 60 8.09 5.21 1.35
N LEU A 61 7.34 5.80 2.29
CA LEU A 61 7.63 7.13 2.86
C LEU A 61 8.95 7.14 3.61
N TRP A 62 9.21 6.14 4.46
CA TRP A 62 10.48 6.03 5.19
C TRP A 62 11.69 5.92 4.25
N ARG A 63 11.53 5.24 3.11
CA ARG A 63 12.57 5.16 2.07
C ARG A 63 12.80 6.52 1.40
N MET A 64 11.74 7.28 1.12
CA MET A 64 11.86 8.64 0.57
C MET A 64 12.56 9.61 1.51
N GLU A 65 12.36 9.49 2.82
CA GLU A 65 12.98 10.36 3.83
C GLU A 65 14.46 10.05 4.09
N ARG A 66 15.00 8.93 3.56
CA ARG A 66 16.39 8.50 3.77
C ARG A 66 17.25 8.40 2.50
N PRO A 67 17.32 9.41 1.63
CA PRO A 67 18.20 9.37 0.47
C PRO A 67 19.70 9.33 0.86
N GLU A 68 20.09 9.81 2.06
CA GLU A 68 21.49 9.93 2.46
C GLU A 68 22.14 8.68 3.10
N MET A 69 21.35 7.73 3.61
CA MET A 69 21.89 6.64 4.44
C MET A 69 22.53 5.50 3.64
N GLU A 70 22.15 5.33 2.37
CA GLU A 70 22.81 4.36 1.48
C GLU A 70 24.14 4.89 0.93
N MET A 71 24.23 6.20 0.63
CA MET A 71 25.46 6.81 0.13
C MET A 71 26.58 6.84 1.18
N ARG A 72 26.24 7.03 2.47
CA ARG A 72 27.24 7.02 3.57
C ARG A 72 27.75 5.61 3.92
N ARG A 73 27.00 4.54 3.61
CA ARG A 73 27.50 3.17 3.79
C ARG A 73 28.54 2.80 2.73
N ASN A 74 28.33 3.19 1.48
CA ASN A 74 29.25 2.87 0.39
C ASN A 74 30.61 3.59 0.48
N ILE A 75 30.67 4.77 1.12
CA ILE A 75 31.93 5.50 1.31
C ILE A 75 32.80 4.88 2.43
N ARG A 76 32.20 4.21 3.42
CA ARG A 76 32.94 3.63 4.56
C ARG A 76 33.61 2.28 4.27
N VAL A 77 33.22 1.59 3.21
CA VAL A 77 33.81 0.28 2.81
C VAL A 77 34.98 0.46 1.83
N LEU A 78 35.20 1.69 1.34
CA LEU A 78 36.26 2.04 0.39
C LEU A 78 37.44 2.78 1.07
N LYS A 79 37.59 2.69 2.39
CA LYS A 79 38.75 3.18 3.14
C LYS A 79 39.43 2.05 3.90
#